data_AF-A0A1W9R8D2-F1
#
_entry.id   AF-A0A1W9R8D2-F1
#
_cell.length_a   1.000
_cell.length_b   1.000
_cell.length_c   1.000
_cell.angle_alpha   90.00
_cell.angle_beta   90.00
_cell.angle_gamma   90.00
#
_symmetry.space_group_name_H-M   'P 1'
#
loop_
_entity.id
_entity.type
_entity.pdbx_description
1 polymer ?
#
loop_
_entity_poly.entity_id
_entity_poly.type
_entity_poly.pdbx_seq_one_letter_code
_entity_poly.pdbx_strand_id
1 'polypeptide(L)'
;MVRKLFILFAFTAFLVSCNNSGKKSANSENTESNQAEEQIIISVAEFHEKAGEFVGKEINISGIVDRTCKHSGKRMFIVNEGSDEVVKIEAGDNISSFDAELEGSDVSVVGIVTEKIVDIAYLDEWESEIIEEKESNLKLHDGNHEKNKEGEEEENYEEDLEKIKNLRERIAESGTDHLSFYSIECLSFEVIK
;
A
#
# COMPACT_ATOMS: atom_id res chain seq x y z
N MET A 1 -43.67 -42.65 -23.29
CA MET A 1 -43.70 -43.98 -23.94
C MET A 1 -42.32 -44.59 -23.82
N VAL A 2 -42.22 -45.70 -23.07
CA VAL A 2 -41.02 -46.52 -22.93
C VAL A 2 -40.79 -47.34 -24.20
N ARG A 3 -39.53 -47.43 -24.66
CA ARG A 3 -39.06 -48.57 -25.45
C ARG A 3 -37.60 -48.87 -25.11
N LYS A 4 -37.43 -50.04 -24.49
CA LYS A 4 -36.17 -50.71 -24.14
C LYS A 4 -35.60 -51.41 -25.38
N LEU A 5 -34.28 -51.46 -25.51
CA LEU A 5 -33.52 -52.59 -26.10
C LEU A 5 -32.03 -52.38 -25.74
N PHE A 6 -31.47 -53.01 -24.68
CA PHE A 6 -30.90 -54.36 -24.53
C PHE A 6 -29.66 -54.70 -25.37
N ILE A 7 -28.71 -55.37 -24.69
CA ILE A 7 -27.49 -56.13 -25.10
C ILE A 7 -26.19 -55.39 -24.70
N LEU A 8 -25.44 -55.72 -23.63
CA LEU A 8 -24.90 -56.97 -23.01
C LEU A 8 -23.46 -57.32 -23.51
N PHE A 9 -22.60 -57.70 -22.54
CA PHE A 9 -21.25 -58.34 -22.61
C PHE A 9 -20.03 -57.38 -22.64
N ALA A 10 -18.95 -57.52 -21.83
CA ALA A 10 -18.59 -58.47 -20.78
C ALA A 10 -17.42 -57.94 -19.91
N PHE A 11 -17.32 -58.56 -18.73
CA PHE A 11 -16.32 -58.50 -17.67
C PHE A 11 -14.85 -58.56 -18.13
N THR A 12 -13.98 -57.82 -17.42
CA THR A 12 -12.81 -58.40 -16.73
C THR A 12 -12.42 -57.54 -15.53
N ALA A 13 -12.47 -58.15 -14.34
CA ALA A 13 -11.91 -57.64 -13.11
C ALA A 13 -10.40 -57.96 -13.07
N PHE A 14 -9.57 -56.98 -12.73
CA PHE A 14 -8.22 -57.22 -12.21
C PHE A 14 -8.23 -56.87 -10.72
N LEU A 15 -8.29 -57.91 -9.89
CA LEU A 15 -7.90 -57.84 -8.49
C LEU A 15 -6.42 -58.22 -8.40
N VAL A 16 -5.55 -57.24 -8.17
CA VAL A 16 -4.20 -57.52 -7.69
C VAL A 16 -4.22 -57.34 -6.17
N SER A 17 -4.22 -58.49 -5.50
CA SER A 17 -3.93 -58.64 -4.08
C SER A 17 -2.43 -58.54 -3.88
N CYS A 18 -2.00 -57.70 -2.94
CA CYS A 18 -0.79 -57.97 -2.17
C CYS A 18 -0.98 -57.41 -0.76
N ASN A 19 -1.40 -58.30 0.12
CA ASN A 19 -1.40 -58.14 1.56
C ASN A 19 0.05 -58.29 2.06
N ASN A 20 0.64 -57.24 2.63
CA ASN A 20 1.65 -57.41 3.66
C ASN A 20 1.36 -56.48 4.84
N SER A 21 1.32 -57.12 6.00
CA SER A 21 0.93 -56.63 7.31
C SER A 21 1.87 -55.56 7.87
N GLY A 22 1.29 -54.46 8.36
CA GLY A 22 1.97 -53.46 9.19
C GLY A 22 1.00 -52.42 9.74
N LYS A 23 0.47 -52.66 10.94
CA LYS A 23 -0.34 -51.68 11.69
C LYS A 23 0.51 -50.45 12.05
N LYS A 24 0.04 -49.25 11.69
CA LYS A 24 0.17 -48.05 12.54
C LYS A 24 -0.79 -46.95 12.08
N SER A 25 -1.57 -46.43 13.02
CA SER A 25 -2.36 -45.21 12.90
C SER A 25 -1.51 -44.04 12.42
N ALA A 26 -2.05 -43.22 11.52
CA ALA A 26 -1.77 -41.79 11.46
C ALA A 26 -2.87 -41.09 10.65
N ASN A 27 -3.49 -40.14 11.33
CA ASN A 27 -4.08 -38.90 10.84
C ASN A 27 -4.09 -38.70 9.32
N SER A 28 -5.29 -38.55 8.75
CA SER A 28 -5.47 -38.05 7.39
C SER A 28 -5.16 -36.56 7.39
N GLU A 29 -3.89 -36.22 7.20
CA GLU A 29 -3.48 -34.86 6.84
C GLU A 29 -3.99 -34.58 5.43
N ASN A 30 -4.92 -33.62 5.35
CA ASN A 30 -5.22 -32.90 4.13
C ASN A 30 -3.99 -32.03 3.81
N THR A 31 -3.03 -32.57 3.08
CA THR A 31 -1.91 -31.78 2.56
C THR A 31 -2.43 -30.97 1.37
N GLU A 32 -3.04 -29.84 1.68
CA GLU A 32 -3.16 -28.74 0.72
C GLU A 32 -1.73 -28.28 0.40
N SER A 33 -1.34 -28.57 -0.84
CA SER A 33 -0.18 -28.00 -1.50
C SER A 33 -0.37 -26.49 -1.61
N ASN A 34 -0.03 -25.74 -0.55
CA ASN A 34 0.25 -24.32 -0.67
C ASN A 34 1.55 -24.19 -1.49
N GLN A 35 1.43 -23.79 -2.76
CA GLN A 35 2.53 -23.15 -3.44
C GLN A 35 2.87 -21.92 -2.59
N ALA A 36 3.99 -21.98 -1.86
CA ALA A 36 4.55 -20.81 -1.24
C ALA A 36 4.91 -19.86 -2.39
N GLU A 37 4.10 -18.81 -2.59
CA GLU A 37 4.52 -17.67 -3.40
C GLU A 37 5.83 -17.16 -2.80
N GLU A 38 6.84 -17.01 -3.65
CA GLU A 38 8.15 -16.54 -3.25
C GLU A 38 8.02 -15.08 -2.81
N GLN A 39 8.11 -14.84 -1.51
CA GLN A 39 7.96 -13.52 -0.93
C GLN A 39 9.08 -12.59 -1.43
N ILE A 40 8.72 -11.47 -2.06
CA ILE A 40 9.68 -10.47 -2.54
C ILE A 40 10.19 -9.68 -1.33
N ILE A 41 11.38 -10.00 -0.85
CA ILE A 41 12.01 -9.29 0.28
C ILE A 41 12.93 -8.21 -0.28
N ILE A 42 12.74 -6.96 0.15
CA ILE A 42 13.60 -5.84 -0.26
C ILE A 42 13.98 -4.96 0.94
N SER A 43 15.12 -4.31 0.84
CA SER A 43 15.57 -3.30 1.79
C SER A 43 14.98 -1.91 1.53
N VAL A 44 15.06 -1.00 2.51
CA VAL A 44 14.71 0.43 2.33
C VAL A 44 15.50 1.08 1.20
N ALA A 45 16.81 0.79 1.10
CA ALA A 45 17.64 1.30 0.00
C ALA A 45 17.16 0.81 -1.37
N GLU A 46 16.85 -0.49 -1.50
CA GLU A 46 16.32 -1.05 -2.75
C GLU A 46 14.94 -0.49 -3.09
N PHE A 47 14.10 -0.18 -2.08
CA PHE A 47 12.83 0.48 -2.31
C PHE A 47 13.04 1.86 -2.95
N HIS A 48 13.96 2.68 -2.45
CA HIS A 48 14.22 4.00 -3.03
C HIS A 48 14.78 3.95 -4.46
N GLU A 49 15.59 2.94 -4.79
CA GLU A 49 16.14 2.80 -6.13
C GLU A 49 15.17 2.15 -7.13
N LYS A 50 14.32 1.23 -6.68
CA LYS A 50 13.60 0.29 -7.56
C LYS A 50 12.11 0.14 -7.27
N ALA A 51 11.50 0.98 -6.43
CA ALA A 51 10.05 0.89 -6.11
C ALA A 51 9.15 0.83 -7.35
N GLY A 52 9.51 1.53 -8.44
CA GLY A 52 8.78 1.48 -9.71
C GLY A 52 8.65 0.06 -10.30
N GLU A 53 9.62 -0.81 -10.08
CA GLU A 53 9.58 -2.21 -10.54
C GLU A 53 8.63 -3.10 -9.70
N PHE A 54 8.24 -2.61 -8.53
CA PHE A 54 7.42 -3.33 -7.55
C PHE A 54 5.99 -2.80 -7.44
N VAL A 55 5.61 -1.74 -8.16
CA VAL A 55 4.25 -1.18 -8.12
C VAL A 55 3.20 -2.27 -8.36
N GLY A 56 2.23 -2.35 -7.45
CA GLY A 56 1.16 -3.35 -7.45
C GLY A 56 1.56 -4.75 -6.98
N LYS A 57 2.82 -4.96 -6.57
CA LYS A 57 3.29 -6.23 -6.01
C LYS A 57 3.32 -6.19 -4.49
N GLU A 58 3.04 -7.34 -3.88
CA GLU A 58 3.30 -7.57 -2.46
C GLU A 58 4.80 -7.76 -2.21
N ILE A 59 5.32 -7.06 -1.21
CA ILE A 59 6.71 -7.15 -0.76
C ILE A 59 6.76 -7.32 0.75
N ASN A 60 7.91 -7.79 1.24
CA ASN A 60 8.30 -7.71 2.65
C ASN A 60 9.49 -6.78 2.79
N ILE A 61 9.34 -5.77 3.65
CA ILE A 61 10.38 -4.79 3.96
C ILE A 61 10.57 -4.69 5.47
N SER A 62 11.81 -4.48 5.90
CA SER A 62 12.13 -4.26 7.31
C SER A 62 12.85 -2.93 7.51
N GLY A 63 12.62 -2.31 8.66
CA GLY A 63 13.23 -1.04 9.03
C GLY A 63 12.89 -0.63 10.47
N ILE A 64 13.53 0.43 10.93
CA ILE A 64 13.26 1.07 12.23
C ILE A 64 12.13 2.07 12.01
N VAL A 65 11.12 2.06 12.89
CA VAL A 65 10.05 3.08 12.84
C VAL A 65 10.62 4.43 13.27
N ASP A 66 10.69 5.39 12.35
CA ASP A 66 11.09 6.78 12.61
C ASP A 66 9.97 7.52 13.36
N ARG A 67 8.74 7.46 12.81
CA ARG A 67 7.58 8.15 13.37
C ARG A 67 6.26 7.56 12.89
N THR A 68 5.21 7.85 13.64
CA THR A 68 3.82 7.58 13.27
C THR A 68 3.01 8.86 13.15
N CYS A 69 1.94 8.86 12.33
CA CYS A 69 1.06 10.01 12.22
C CYS A 69 0.22 10.19 13.50
N LYS A 70 0.56 11.20 14.32
CA LYS A 70 -0.10 11.49 15.62
C LYS A 70 -1.63 11.65 15.58
N HIS A 71 -2.17 12.17 14.47
CA HIS A 71 -3.60 12.47 14.39
C HIS A 71 -4.44 11.27 13.96
N SER A 72 -4.02 10.57 12.90
CA SER A 72 -4.80 9.51 12.30
C SER A 72 -4.31 8.11 12.63
N GLY A 73 -3.03 7.96 13.01
CA GLY A 73 -2.36 6.66 13.10
C GLY A 73 -2.31 5.91 11.76
N LYS A 74 -2.69 6.52 10.64
CA LYS A 74 -2.82 5.83 9.34
C LYS A 74 -1.52 5.76 8.54
N ARG A 75 -0.44 6.32 9.07
CA ARG A 75 0.88 6.28 8.43
C ARG A 75 1.95 5.96 9.45
N MET A 76 2.87 5.11 9.02
CA MET A 76 4.10 4.77 9.71
C MET A 76 5.25 5.04 8.75
N PHE A 77 6.36 5.53 9.27
CA PHE A 77 7.54 5.86 8.48
C PHE A 77 8.69 5.01 8.97
N ILE A 78 9.30 4.24 8.08
CA ILE A 78 10.43 3.37 8.42
C ILE A 78 11.71 3.85 7.75
N VAL A 79 12.84 3.65 8.42
CA VAL A 79 14.18 3.99 7.97
C VAL A 79 15.11 2.80 8.12
N ASN A 80 16.24 2.84 7.41
CA ASN A 80 17.37 1.96 7.72
C ASN A 80 18.23 2.56 8.84
N GLU A 81 18.91 1.70 9.61
CA GLU A 81 19.87 2.15 10.62
C GLU A 81 20.96 3.04 9.99
N GLY A 82 21.09 4.27 10.51
CA GLY A 82 22.07 5.25 10.02
C GLY A 82 21.72 5.90 8.67
N SER A 83 20.50 5.73 8.16
CA SER A 83 19.99 6.43 6.98
C SER A 83 18.93 7.47 7.37
N ASP A 84 18.88 8.57 6.62
CA ASP A 84 17.80 9.57 6.69
C ASP A 84 16.70 9.31 5.64
N GLU A 85 16.86 8.27 4.81
CA GLU A 85 15.87 7.91 3.79
C GLU A 85 14.68 7.18 4.42
N VAL A 86 13.48 7.69 4.12
CA VAL A 86 12.24 7.26 4.76
C VAL A 86 11.31 6.58 3.76
N VAL A 87 10.84 5.39 4.09
CA VAL A 87 9.74 4.71 3.39
C VAL A 87 8.43 4.98 4.11
N LYS A 88 7.44 5.47 3.35
CA LYS A 88 6.09 5.73 3.85
C LYS A 88 5.26 4.45 3.76
N ILE A 89 4.75 4.02 4.90
CA ILE A 89 3.81 2.91 5.05
C ILE A 89 2.43 3.51 5.36
N GLU A 90 1.42 3.16 4.57
CA GLU A 90 0.02 3.53 4.80
C GLU A 90 -0.75 2.33 5.34
N ALA A 91 -1.67 2.57 6.27
CA ALA A 91 -2.52 1.51 6.80
C ALA A 91 -3.52 1.06 5.73
N GLY A 92 -3.43 -0.21 5.31
CA GLY A 92 -4.45 -0.84 4.48
C GLY A 92 -5.69 -1.23 5.29
N ASP A 93 -6.65 -1.87 4.64
CA ASP A 93 -7.96 -2.19 5.22
C ASP A 93 -7.91 -3.00 6.53
N ASN A 94 -6.89 -3.83 6.69
CA ASN A 94 -6.71 -4.69 7.87
C ASN A 94 -5.98 -4.01 9.04
N ILE A 95 -5.51 -2.77 8.85
CA ILE A 95 -4.73 -2.04 9.84
C ILE A 95 -5.56 -0.88 10.39
N SER A 96 -5.94 -0.97 11.67
CA SER A 96 -6.70 0.09 12.33
C SER A 96 -5.88 1.36 12.47
N SER A 97 -4.67 1.25 12.99
CA SER A 97 -3.73 2.34 13.24
C SER A 97 -2.35 1.77 13.57
N PHE A 98 -1.32 2.58 13.36
CA PHE A 98 0.02 2.38 13.90
C PHE A 98 0.15 3.18 15.19
N ASP A 99 0.46 2.50 16.29
CA ASP A 99 0.59 3.11 17.60
C ASP A 99 1.93 3.87 17.73
N ALA A 100 1.92 5.01 18.43
CA ALA A 100 3.12 5.79 18.67
C ALA A 100 4.18 5.06 19.51
N GLU A 101 3.80 3.99 20.22
CA GLU A 101 4.72 3.11 20.94
C GLU A 101 5.62 2.30 20.00
N LEU A 102 5.31 2.23 18.70
CA LEU A 102 6.15 1.58 17.70
C LEU A 102 7.41 2.40 17.37
N GLU A 103 7.46 3.69 17.68
CA GLU A 103 8.58 4.57 17.34
C GLU A 103 9.89 4.06 18.00
N GLY A 104 10.91 3.80 17.17
CA GLY A 104 12.18 3.21 17.56
C GLY A 104 12.23 1.68 17.55
N SER A 105 11.11 0.98 17.32
CA SER A 105 11.09 -0.47 17.15
C SER A 105 11.54 -0.91 15.75
N ASP A 106 12.11 -2.11 15.67
CA ASP A 106 12.35 -2.77 14.39
C ASP A 106 11.07 -3.50 13.95
N VAL A 107 10.61 -3.26 12.71
CA VAL A 107 9.40 -3.90 12.16
C VAL A 107 9.71 -4.63 10.86
N SER A 108 8.96 -5.71 10.60
CA SER A 108 8.80 -6.33 9.27
C SER A 108 7.38 -6.05 8.79
N VAL A 109 7.27 -5.45 7.60
CA VAL A 109 6.02 -5.01 6.98
C VAL A 109 5.80 -5.80 5.71
N VAL A 110 4.63 -6.44 5.61
CA VAL A 110 4.14 -7.01 4.36
C VAL A 110 3.10 -6.06 3.78
N GLY A 111 3.30 -5.65 2.53
CA GLY A 111 2.42 -4.67 1.91
C GLY A 111 2.57 -4.55 0.40
N ILE A 112 1.64 -3.83 -0.22
CA ILE A 112 1.60 -3.60 -1.66
C ILE A 112 2.26 -2.26 -1.98
N VAL A 113 3.21 -2.25 -2.92
CA VAL A 113 3.83 -0.99 -3.36
C VAL A 113 2.82 -0.18 -4.17
N THR A 114 2.62 1.08 -3.77
CA THR A 114 1.73 2.04 -4.43
C THR A 114 2.54 3.20 -5.00
N GLU A 115 2.03 3.79 -6.07
CA GLU A 115 2.62 4.94 -6.75
C GLU A 115 1.60 6.08 -6.82
N LYS A 116 1.99 7.26 -6.36
CA LYS A 116 1.28 8.52 -6.62
C LYS A 116 2.00 9.26 -7.72
N ILE A 117 1.33 9.39 -8.86
CA ILE A 117 1.78 10.18 -10.00
C ILE A 117 1.32 11.63 -9.79
N VAL A 118 2.25 12.57 -9.96
CA VAL A 118 1.99 14.01 -9.96
C VAL A 118 2.44 14.54 -11.31
N ASP A 119 1.48 14.78 -12.20
CA ASP A 119 1.69 15.35 -13.53
C ASP A 119 1.15 16.78 -13.62
N ILE A 120 1.30 17.41 -14.79
CA ILE A 120 0.82 18.78 -14.99
C ILE A 120 -0.71 18.88 -14.85
N ALA A 121 -1.47 17.89 -15.33
CA ALA A 121 -2.93 17.93 -15.25
C ALA A 121 -3.42 17.87 -13.80
N TYR A 122 -2.82 17.01 -12.97
CA TYR A 122 -3.07 16.95 -11.53
C TYR A 122 -2.77 18.30 -10.85
N LEU A 123 -1.68 18.96 -11.22
CA LEU A 123 -1.30 20.25 -10.66
C LEU A 123 -2.25 21.38 -11.09
N ASP A 124 -2.73 21.35 -12.34
CA ASP A 124 -3.70 22.32 -12.86
C ASP A 124 -5.06 22.18 -12.16
N GLU A 125 -5.51 20.95 -11.91
CA GLU A 125 -6.72 20.67 -11.14
C GLU A 125 -6.58 21.17 -9.70
N TRP A 126 -5.49 20.82 -9.02
CA TRP A 126 -5.24 21.26 -7.65
C TRP A 126 -5.14 22.79 -7.52
N GLU A 127 -4.49 23.47 -8.48
CA GLU A 127 -4.45 24.94 -8.51
C GLU A 127 -5.85 25.55 -8.69
N SER A 128 -6.68 24.94 -9.54
CA SER A 128 -8.05 25.38 -9.76
C SER A 128 -8.90 25.24 -8.51
N GLU A 129 -8.80 24.12 -7.79
CA GLU A 129 -9.48 23.90 -6.50
C GLU A 129 -9.11 24.99 -5.48
N ILE A 130 -7.82 25.31 -5.34
CA ILE A 130 -7.34 26.36 -4.43
C ILE A 130 -7.94 27.73 -4.80
N ILE A 131 -7.96 28.08 -6.08
CA ILE A 131 -8.51 29.36 -6.55
C ILE A 131 -10.01 29.42 -6.31
N GLU A 132 -10.75 28.34 -6.61
CA GLU A 132 -12.19 28.26 -6.38
C GLU A 132 -12.55 28.36 -4.89
N GLU A 133 -11.82 27.65 -4.02
CA GLU A 133 -11.98 27.73 -2.57
C GLU A 133 -11.75 29.15 -2.07
N LYS A 134 -10.64 29.79 -2.48
CA LYS A 134 -10.32 31.18 -2.13
C LYS A 134 -11.42 32.15 -2.57
N GLU A 135 -11.93 32.02 -3.79
CA GLU A 135 -13.03 32.86 -4.28
C GLU A 135 -14.34 32.61 -3.52
N SER A 136 -14.63 31.36 -3.17
CA SER A 136 -15.84 31.00 -2.42
C SER A 136 -15.85 31.59 -1.02
N ASN A 137 -14.69 31.56 -0.33
CA ASN A 137 -14.52 32.13 1.01
C ASN A 137 -14.61 33.65 1.01
N LEU A 138 -14.07 34.33 -0.02
CA LEU A 138 -14.23 35.78 -0.19
C LEU A 138 -15.70 36.21 -0.39
N LYS A 139 -16.52 35.39 -1.05
CA LYS A 139 -17.96 35.69 -1.28
C LYS A 139 -18.82 35.54 -0.02
N LEU A 140 -18.35 34.81 1.00
CA LEU A 140 -19.06 34.62 2.28
C LEU A 140 -18.85 35.76 3.29
N HIS A 141 -17.86 36.64 3.07
CA HIS A 141 -17.50 37.73 3.99
C HIS A 141 -18.23 39.07 3.76
N ASP A 142 -19.12 39.19 2.76
CA ASP A 142 -19.93 40.41 2.50
C ASP A 142 -21.15 40.57 3.43
N GLY A 143 -21.26 39.75 4.49
CA GLY A 143 -22.41 39.72 5.38
C GLY A 143 -22.03 39.62 6.85
N ASN A 144 -21.72 40.76 7.48
CA ASN A 144 -21.60 40.97 8.93
C ASN A 144 -20.24 40.54 9.56
N HIS A 145 -19.32 41.52 9.69
CA HIS A 145 -17.99 41.37 10.29
C HIS A 145 -18.02 41.04 11.80
N GLU A 146 -17.50 39.88 12.17
CA GLU A 146 -16.51 39.77 13.25
C GLU A 146 -15.20 39.26 12.62
N LYS A 147 -14.26 40.19 12.44
CA LYS A 147 -12.89 39.91 11.99
C LYS A 147 -12.20 39.00 13.01
N ASN A 148 -11.49 37.95 12.54
CA ASN A 148 -10.23 37.42 13.11
C ASN A 148 -9.84 36.04 12.51
N LYS A 149 -9.95 35.82 11.18
CA LYS A 149 -9.39 34.59 10.53
C LYS A 149 -8.78 34.78 9.13
N GLU A 150 -8.93 35.95 8.51
CA GLU A 150 -8.53 36.17 7.10
C GLU A 150 -7.02 35.97 6.85
N GLY A 151 -6.15 36.27 7.82
CA GLY A 151 -4.69 36.17 7.62
C GLY A 151 -4.14 34.74 7.56
N GLU A 152 -4.66 33.82 8.37
CA GLU A 152 -4.15 32.43 8.43
C GLU A 152 -4.60 31.61 7.21
N GLU A 153 -5.78 31.91 6.65
CA GLU A 153 -6.30 31.23 5.45
C GLU A 153 -5.62 31.74 4.16
N GLU A 154 -5.39 33.05 4.05
CA GLU A 154 -4.66 33.63 2.91
C GLU A 154 -3.20 33.15 2.82
N GLU A 155 -2.49 33.07 3.95
CA GLU A 155 -1.12 32.53 4.01
C GLU A 155 -1.07 31.05 3.57
N ASN A 156 -2.09 30.25 3.90
CA ASN A 156 -2.16 28.84 3.52
C ASN A 156 -2.34 28.65 1.99
N TYR A 157 -3.15 29.49 1.34
CA TYR A 157 -3.32 29.45 -0.11
C TYR A 157 -2.04 29.82 -0.86
N GLU A 158 -1.29 30.82 -0.38
CA GLU A 158 -0.03 31.22 -1.01
C GLU A 158 1.03 30.11 -0.89
N GLU A 159 1.13 29.46 0.27
CA GLU A 159 2.02 28.31 0.47
C GLU A 159 1.69 27.14 -0.47
N ASP A 160 0.40 26.83 -0.66
CA ASP A 160 -0.02 25.74 -1.55
C ASP A 160 0.26 26.06 -3.03
N LEU A 161 0.03 27.30 -3.47
CA LEU A 161 0.41 27.74 -4.82
C LEU A 161 1.94 27.69 -5.02
N GLU A 162 2.72 28.03 -4.00
CA GLU A 162 4.18 27.89 -4.05
C GLU A 162 4.60 26.41 -4.14
N LYS A 163 3.94 25.50 -3.41
CA LYS A 163 4.17 24.05 -3.54
C LYS A 163 3.88 23.55 -4.95
N ILE A 164 2.77 23.98 -5.56
CA ILE A 164 2.42 23.63 -6.95
C ILE A 164 3.50 24.13 -7.90
N LYS A 165 3.96 25.37 -7.75
CA LYS A 165 5.04 25.94 -8.55
C LYS A 165 6.32 25.11 -8.44
N ASN A 166 6.73 24.77 -7.21
CA ASN A 166 7.91 23.94 -6.96
C ASN A 166 7.79 22.53 -7.58
N LEU A 167 6.58 21.94 -7.58
CA LEU A 167 6.33 20.65 -8.24
C LEU A 167 6.42 20.76 -9.76
N ARG A 168 5.88 21.82 -10.36
CA ARG A 168 6.02 22.08 -11.82
C ARG A 168 7.48 22.24 -12.23
N GLU A 169 8.27 22.97 -11.44
CA GLU A 169 9.72 23.13 -11.66
C GLU A 169 10.44 21.77 -11.57
N ARG A 170 10.13 20.96 -10.56
CA ARG A 170 10.70 19.61 -10.42
C ARG A 170 10.32 18.68 -11.58
N ILE A 171 9.10 18.74 -12.11
CA ILE A 171 8.71 18.00 -13.32
C ILE A 171 9.59 18.45 -14.50
N ALA A 172 9.72 19.77 -14.72
CA ALA A 172 10.54 20.30 -15.80
C ALA A 172 12.02 19.90 -15.69
N GLU A 173 12.57 19.85 -14.47
CA GLU A 173 13.96 19.45 -14.19
C GLU A 173 14.18 17.94 -14.29
N SER A 174 13.17 17.13 -13.96
CA SER A 174 13.27 15.67 -13.96
C SER A 174 13.47 15.06 -15.36
N GLY A 175 13.05 15.78 -16.40
CA GLY A 175 13.04 15.28 -17.78
C GLY A 175 11.95 14.25 -18.06
N THR A 176 11.04 14.02 -17.12
CA THR A 176 9.81 13.21 -17.28
C THR A 176 8.58 14.12 -17.35
N ASP A 177 7.44 13.56 -17.75
CA ASP A 177 6.16 14.28 -17.79
C ASP A 177 5.42 14.31 -16.43
N HIS A 178 5.97 13.61 -15.42
CA HIS A 178 5.42 13.50 -14.08
C HIS A 178 6.50 13.22 -13.03
N LEU A 179 6.15 13.39 -11.76
CA LEU A 179 6.89 12.88 -10.60
C LEU A 179 6.18 11.67 -10.00
N SER A 180 6.94 10.63 -9.66
CA SER A 180 6.44 9.44 -8.96
C SER A 180 6.82 9.48 -7.49
N PHE A 181 5.83 9.27 -6.63
CA PHE A 181 6.01 9.12 -5.18
C PHE A 181 5.54 7.74 -4.75
N TYR A 182 6.46 6.93 -4.24
CA TYR A 182 6.17 5.55 -3.85
C TYR A 182 5.87 5.44 -2.35
N SER A 183 4.93 4.56 -2.02
CA SER A 183 4.60 4.15 -0.65
C SER A 183 4.23 2.68 -0.61
N ILE A 184 3.96 2.16 0.58
CA ILE A 184 3.52 0.77 0.78
C ILE A 184 2.18 0.79 1.51
N GLU A 185 1.16 0.19 0.92
CA GLU A 185 -0.08 -0.13 1.62
C GLU A 185 0.12 -1.39 2.46
N CYS A 186 0.08 -1.25 3.78
CA CYS A 186 0.35 -2.31 4.74
C CYS A 186 -0.81 -3.30 4.82
N LEU A 187 -0.51 -4.57 4.56
CA LEU A 187 -1.42 -5.69 4.75
C LEU A 187 -1.27 -6.29 6.15
N SER A 188 -0.03 -6.41 6.61
CA SER A 188 0.32 -6.87 7.97
C SER A 188 1.71 -6.37 8.35
N PHE A 189 1.98 -6.31 9.65
CA PHE A 189 3.33 -6.06 10.16
C PHE A 189 3.54 -6.77 11.49
N GLU A 190 4.80 -7.00 11.82
CA GLU A 190 5.22 -7.53 13.12
C GLU A 190 6.41 -6.73 13.67
N VAL A 191 6.45 -6.60 15.00
CA VAL A 191 7.62 -6.06 15.71
C VAL A 191 8.62 -7.18 15.90
N ILE A 192 9.83 -7.00 15.37
CA ILE A 192 10.88 -8.01 15.41
C ILE A 192 11.94 -7.71 16.48
N LYS A 193 11.99 -6.47 17.01
CA LYS A 193 12.84 -6.10 18.16
C LYS A 193 12.39 -4.81 18.84
#